data_AF-A0A166IQZ3-F1
#
_entry.id   AF-A0A166IQZ3-F1
#
_cell.length_a   1.000
_cell.length_b   1.000
_cell.length_c   1.000
_cell.angle_alpha   90.00
_cell.angle_beta   90.00
_cell.angle_gamma   90.00
#
_symmetry.space_group_name_H-M   'P 1'
#
loop_
_entity.id
_entity.type
_entity.pdbx_description
1 polymer ?
#
loop_
_entity_poly.entity_id
_entity_poly.type
_entity_poly.pdbx_seq_one_letter_code
_entity_poly.pdbx_strand_id
1 'polypeptide(L)'
;MHVPNTAICLAALLASIPTVSAHPTEHSLEARTVWAPKVTVPDAQTVWKAGAQETIRWDTSNAPADPTSTTAVIYLGYFTSDGSGDENLDTEHLLATDVDLSTGDYTITVPSVPHRDTYIVALVGDSGNISPEFTIA
;
A
#
# COMPACT_ATOMS: atom_id res chain seq x y z
N MET A 1 79.05 33.20 -9.20
CA MET A 1 77.88 32.59 -8.54
C MET A 1 76.62 33.19 -9.16
N HIS A 2 75.69 32.32 -9.60
CA HIS A 2 74.33 32.58 -10.10
C HIS A 2 74.11 33.33 -11.45
N VAL A 3 73.86 32.51 -12.49
CA VAL A 3 72.95 32.71 -13.65
C VAL A 3 71.47 32.70 -13.14
N PRO A 4 70.37 32.91 -13.91
CA PRO A 4 70.13 33.26 -15.34
C PRO A 4 69.00 34.35 -15.49
N ASN A 5 68.33 34.64 -16.61
CA ASN A 5 67.27 33.81 -17.19
C ASN A 5 66.69 34.43 -18.49
N THR A 6 66.75 33.63 -19.55
CA THR A 6 65.91 33.66 -20.76
C THR A 6 64.43 33.45 -20.44
N ALA A 7 63.53 34.08 -21.21
CA ALA A 7 62.58 33.40 -22.10
C ALA A 7 61.38 34.31 -22.45
N ILE A 8 61.17 34.48 -23.76
CA ILE A 8 60.11 35.26 -24.39
C ILE A 8 59.09 34.31 -25.02
N CYS A 9 57.82 34.72 -24.93
CA CYS A 9 56.65 34.37 -25.71
C CYS A 9 55.99 32.99 -25.53
N LEU A 10 54.88 33.03 -24.80
CA LEU A 10 53.76 32.09 -24.84
C LEU A 10 52.87 32.43 -26.05
N ALA A 11 52.63 31.48 -26.96
CA ALA A 11 51.59 31.59 -27.98
C ALA A 11 50.35 30.80 -27.50
N ALA A 12 49.24 31.51 -27.25
CA ALA A 12 47.98 30.90 -26.84
C ALA A 12 47.13 30.54 -28.08
N LEU A 13 46.80 29.27 -28.23
CA LEU A 13 45.88 28.77 -29.25
C LEU A 13 44.50 28.55 -28.60
N LEU A 14 43.48 29.30 -29.03
CA LEU A 14 42.10 29.18 -28.55
C LEU A 14 41.38 28.09 -29.35
N ALA A 15 41.05 26.96 -28.70
CA ALA A 15 40.17 25.94 -29.26
C ALA A 15 38.76 26.12 -28.67
N SER A 16 37.78 26.39 -29.52
CA SER A 16 36.35 26.49 -29.17
C SER A 16 35.71 25.11 -29.10
N ILE A 17 35.06 24.80 -27.97
CA ILE A 17 34.38 23.51 -27.72
C ILE A 17 32.87 23.71 -27.95
N PRO A 18 32.19 22.92 -28.80
CA PRO A 18 30.74 22.97 -28.91
C PRO A 18 30.10 22.27 -27.69
N THR A 19 29.27 22.99 -26.95
CA THR A 19 28.43 22.41 -25.89
C THR A 19 27.26 21.66 -26.53
N VAL A 20 27.27 20.33 -26.45
CA VAL A 20 26.09 19.53 -26.76
C VAL A 20 25.11 19.66 -25.58
N SER A 21 23.92 20.20 -25.83
CA SER A 21 22.85 20.23 -24.83
C SER A 21 22.09 18.91 -24.94
N ALA A 22 22.39 17.98 -24.03
CA ALA A 22 21.51 16.84 -23.79
C ALA A 22 20.38 17.34 -22.90
N HIS A 23 19.17 17.49 -23.46
CA HIS A 23 17.97 17.65 -22.64
C HIS A 23 17.67 16.29 -22.00
N PRO A 24 17.73 16.18 -20.66
CA PRO A 24 17.18 15.01 -20.01
C PRO A 24 15.69 15.04 -20.29
N THR A 25 15.18 14.07 -21.05
CA THR A 25 13.75 13.76 -20.99
C THR A 25 13.53 13.25 -19.57
N GLU A 26 13.09 14.13 -18.67
CA GLU A 26 12.72 13.76 -17.32
C GLU A 26 11.47 12.88 -17.41
N HIS A 27 11.67 11.59 -17.67
CA HIS A 27 10.77 10.57 -17.16
C HIS A 27 10.91 10.65 -15.64
N SER A 28 10.13 11.55 -15.03
CA SER A 28 9.85 11.53 -13.60
C SER A 28 9.46 10.10 -13.27
N LEU A 29 10.33 9.40 -12.55
CA LEU A 29 9.98 8.15 -11.90
C LEU A 29 8.99 8.55 -10.81
N GLU A 30 7.72 8.71 -11.18
CA GLU A 30 6.64 8.96 -10.21
C GLU A 30 6.73 7.84 -9.17
N ALA A 31 7.02 8.23 -7.92
CA ALA A 31 7.25 7.26 -6.86
C ALA A 31 5.92 6.57 -6.55
N ARG A 32 5.77 5.34 -7.04
CA ARG A 32 4.64 4.48 -6.69
C ARG A 32 4.52 4.39 -5.18
N THR A 33 3.36 4.77 -4.67
CA THR A 33 3.11 4.86 -3.22
C THR A 33 2.27 3.67 -2.78
N VAL A 34 2.59 3.15 -1.59
CA VAL A 34 1.85 2.04 -0.96
C VAL A 34 0.50 2.53 -0.47
N TRP A 35 -0.57 1.76 -0.66
CA TRP A 35 -1.92 2.17 -0.26
C TRP A 35 -2.56 1.19 0.74
N ALA A 36 -2.77 1.66 1.97
CA ALA A 36 -3.43 0.92 3.05
C ALA A 36 -4.71 1.65 3.49
N PRO A 37 -5.83 1.50 2.76
CA PRO A 37 -7.08 2.17 3.13
C PRO A 37 -7.63 1.63 4.46
N LYS A 38 -8.19 2.53 5.28
CA LYS A 38 -8.72 2.15 6.59
C LYS A 38 -10.07 1.46 6.44
N VAL A 39 -10.22 0.26 7.00
CA VAL A 39 -11.52 -0.41 7.09
C VAL A 39 -12.42 0.36 8.06
N THR A 40 -13.64 0.67 7.62
CA THR A 40 -14.65 1.44 8.37
C THR A 40 -15.88 0.61 8.73
N VAL A 41 -16.17 -0.44 7.96
CA VAL A 41 -17.18 -1.47 8.26
C VAL A 41 -16.57 -2.81 7.90
N PRO A 42 -16.62 -3.84 8.78
CA PRO A 42 -17.30 -3.85 10.08
C PRO A 42 -16.60 -2.99 11.15
N ASP A 43 -17.34 -2.66 12.20
CA ASP A 43 -16.86 -1.97 13.41
C ASP A 43 -17.26 -2.73 14.70
N ALA A 44 -16.89 -2.18 15.86
CA ALA A 44 -17.15 -2.77 17.18
C ALA A 44 -18.63 -2.99 17.53
N GLN A 45 -19.58 -2.42 16.78
CA GLN A 45 -21.02 -2.62 16.98
C GLN A 45 -21.64 -3.51 15.91
N THR A 46 -20.84 -3.96 14.95
CA THR A 46 -21.29 -4.80 13.84
C THR A 46 -21.51 -6.23 14.31
N VAL A 47 -22.65 -6.79 13.92
CA VAL A 47 -23.01 -8.21 14.14
C VAL A 47 -23.43 -8.80 12.82
N TRP A 48 -22.64 -9.72 12.29
CA TRP A 48 -22.95 -10.46 11.08
C TRP A 48 -23.59 -11.80 11.40
N LYS A 49 -24.48 -12.25 10.50
CA LYS A 49 -25.10 -13.57 10.57
C LYS A 49 -24.53 -14.47 9.49
N ALA A 50 -24.17 -15.70 9.84
CA ALA A 50 -23.69 -16.67 8.87
C ALA A 50 -24.70 -16.85 7.71
N GLY A 51 -24.18 -16.83 6.47
CA GLY A 51 -24.97 -16.92 5.24
C GLY A 51 -25.64 -15.62 4.79
N ALA A 52 -25.60 -14.54 5.58
CA ALA A 52 -26.08 -13.23 5.16
C ALA A 52 -25.15 -12.59 4.12
N GLN A 53 -25.68 -11.65 3.33
CA GLN A 53 -24.87 -10.75 2.52
C GLN A 53 -24.53 -9.52 3.33
N GLU A 54 -23.24 -9.24 3.47
CA GLU A 54 -22.73 -8.12 4.25
C GLU A 54 -21.69 -7.35 3.45
N THR A 55 -21.60 -6.05 3.68
CA THR A 55 -20.71 -5.15 2.95
C THR A 55 -19.55 -4.70 3.84
N ILE A 56 -18.35 -4.96 3.37
CA ILE A 56 -17.11 -4.43 3.94
C ILE A 56 -16.85 -3.08 3.28
N ARG A 57 -16.54 -2.04 4.06
CA ARG A 57 -16.29 -0.68 3.57
C ARG A 57 -14.96 -0.16 4.07
N TRP A 58 -14.28 0.62 3.25
CA TRP A 58 -13.03 1.29 3.61
C TRP A 58 -13.00 2.74 3.08
N ASP A 59 -12.14 3.55 3.69
CA ASP A 59 -11.94 4.94 3.30
C ASP A 59 -10.96 5.04 2.13
N THR A 60 -11.41 5.67 1.03
CA THR A 60 -10.60 5.91 -0.17
C THR A 60 -10.08 7.34 -0.28
N SER A 61 -10.40 8.22 0.68
CA SER A 61 -10.02 9.64 0.64
C SER A 61 -8.51 9.88 0.67
N ASN A 62 -7.74 8.89 1.12
CA ASN A 62 -6.27 8.92 1.17
C ASN A 62 -5.59 8.15 0.03
N ALA A 63 -6.31 7.83 -1.04
CA ALA A 63 -5.73 7.14 -2.19
C ALA A 63 -4.57 7.96 -2.80
N PRO A 64 -3.39 7.37 -3.02
CA PRO A 64 -2.30 8.05 -3.70
C PRO A 64 -2.61 8.23 -5.19
N ALA A 65 -1.96 9.20 -5.84
CA ALA A 65 -2.18 9.49 -7.26
C ALA A 65 -1.70 8.36 -8.19
N ASP A 66 -0.64 7.65 -7.80
CA ASP A 66 -0.09 6.48 -8.52
C ASP A 66 0.21 5.36 -7.51
N PRO A 67 -0.81 4.57 -7.11
CA PRO A 67 -0.63 3.45 -6.19
C PRO A 67 0.20 2.33 -6.84
N THR A 68 1.02 1.65 -6.04
CA THR A 68 1.78 0.47 -6.52
C THR A 68 0.86 -0.68 -6.92
N SER A 69 -0.27 -0.82 -6.21
CA SER A 69 -1.35 -1.76 -6.50
C SER A 69 -2.69 -1.15 -6.08
N THR A 70 -3.75 -1.45 -6.82
CA THR A 70 -5.14 -1.18 -6.41
C THR A 70 -5.89 -2.46 -6.08
N THR A 71 -5.24 -3.61 -6.12
CA THR A 71 -5.87 -4.92 -5.88
C THR A 71 -5.53 -5.43 -4.49
N ALA A 72 -6.52 -6.00 -3.81
CA ALA A 72 -6.40 -6.59 -2.48
C ALA A 72 -7.10 -7.94 -2.36
N VAL A 73 -6.74 -8.66 -1.29
CA VAL A 73 -7.39 -9.86 -0.78
C VAL A 73 -8.04 -9.51 0.56
N ILE A 74 -9.23 -10.04 0.80
CA ILE A 74 -9.96 -9.89 2.05
C ILE A 74 -9.90 -11.21 2.82
N TYR A 75 -9.33 -11.16 4.01
CA TYR A 75 -9.27 -12.27 4.95
C TYR A 75 -10.27 -12.08 6.08
N LEU A 76 -10.79 -13.19 6.59
CA LEU A 76 -11.41 -13.25 7.91
C LEU A 76 -10.35 -13.74 8.91
N GLY A 77 -10.34 -13.18 10.11
CA GLY A 77 -9.52 -13.66 11.22
C GLY A 77 -10.18 -13.34 12.55
N TYR A 78 -9.48 -13.59 13.64
CA TYR A 78 -9.95 -13.23 14.98
C TYR A 78 -8.79 -13.08 15.95
N PHE A 79 -8.93 -12.19 16.93
CA PHE A 79 -7.94 -12.10 18.00
C PHE A 79 -8.10 -13.23 19.02
N THR A 80 -6.97 -13.78 19.46
CA THR A 80 -6.94 -14.74 20.58
C THR A 80 -7.30 -14.04 21.90
N SER A 81 -8.21 -14.64 22.67
CA SER A 81 -8.67 -14.10 23.95
C SER A 81 -7.68 -14.25 25.11
N ASP A 82 -6.50 -14.83 24.89
CA ASP A 82 -5.44 -15.02 25.89
C ASP A 82 -4.55 -13.78 26.08
N GLY A 83 -4.82 -12.72 25.30
CA GLY A 83 -4.07 -11.46 25.35
C GLY A 83 -2.77 -11.46 24.53
N SER A 84 -2.51 -12.49 23.72
CA SER A 84 -1.35 -12.50 22.82
C SER A 84 -1.46 -11.45 21.71
N GLY A 85 -2.70 -11.13 21.30
CA GLY A 85 -2.97 -10.24 20.18
C GLY A 85 -2.76 -10.89 18.81
N ASP A 86 -2.69 -12.23 18.73
CA ASP A 86 -2.55 -12.94 17.46
C ASP A 86 -3.84 -12.86 16.63
N GLU A 87 -3.70 -12.52 15.35
CA GLU A 87 -4.81 -12.18 14.44
C GLU A 87 -5.51 -13.39 13.80
N ASN A 88 -4.96 -14.60 13.94
CA ASN A 88 -5.49 -15.88 13.43
C ASN A 88 -6.19 -15.78 12.06
N LEU A 89 -5.54 -15.17 11.06
CA LEU A 89 -6.11 -15.00 9.73
C LEU A 89 -6.33 -16.37 9.05
N ASP A 90 -7.52 -16.58 8.48
CA ASP A 90 -7.84 -17.74 7.66
C ASP A 90 -7.30 -17.55 6.24
N THR A 91 -6.15 -18.17 5.97
CA THR A 91 -5.48 -18.11 4.66
C THR A 91 -5.96 -19.20 3.70
N GLU A 92 -6.80 -20.13 4.16
CA GLU A 92 -7.34 -21.23 3.36
C GLU A 92 -8.72 -20.87 2.77
N HIS A 93 -9.52 -20.08 3.49
CA HIS A 93 -10.87 -19.66 3.11
C HIS A 93 -11.00 -18.14 3.04
N LEU A 94 -10.44 -17.56 2.00
CA LEU A 94 -10.49 -16.11 1.74
C LEU A 94 -11.95 -15.64 1.56
N LEU A 95 -12.27 -14.46 2.10
CA LEU A 95 -13.59 -13.85 1.89
C LEU A 95 -13.74 -13.32 0.44
N ALA A 96 -12.66 -12.78 -0.11
CA ALA A 96 -12.61 -12.32 -1.50
C ALA A 96 -11.16 -12.19 -2.00
N THR A 97 -10.96 -12.35 -3.30
CA THR A 97 -9.72 -12.03 -4.01
C THR A 97 -9.99 -11.02 -5.12
N ASP A 98 -8.92 -10.43 -5.65
CA ASP A 98 -8.98 -9.50 -6.78
C ASP A 98 -9.91 -8.29 -6.52
N VAL A 99 -9.95 -7.83 -5.27
CA VAL A 99 -10.79 -6.71 -4.82
C VAL A 99 -10.14 -5.40 -5.25
N ASP A 100 -10.88 -4.57 -5.99
CA ASP A 100 -10.44 -3.23 -6.37
C ASP A 100 -10.63 -2.24 -5.22
N LEU A 101 -9.53 -1.79 -4.62
CA LEU A 101 -9.52 -0.84 -3.52
C LEU A 101 -10.15 0.52 -3.88
N SER A 102 -10.23 0.88 -5.17
CA SER A 102 -10.83 2.15 -5.59
C SER A 102 -12.34 2.22 -5.41
N THR A 103 -13.03 1.07 -5.26
CA THR A 103 -14.49 1.03 -5.09
C THR A 103 -14.94 1.53 -3.72
N GLY A 104 -14.10 1.38 -2.69
CA GLY A 104 -14.43 1.74 -1.31
C GLY A 104 -15.29 0.74 -0.56
N ASP A 105 -15.78 -0.31 -1.24
CA ASP A 105 -16.52 -1.40 -0.61
C ASP A 105 -16.53 -2.69 -1.44
N TYR A 106 -16.85 -3.79 -0.75
CA TYR A 106 -17.06 -5.12 -1.33
C TYR A 106 -18.11 -5.90 -0.54
N THR A 107 -19.04 -6.56 -1.22
CA THR A 107 -20.08 -7.38 -0.59
C THR A 107 -19.73 -8.85 -0.63
N ILE A 108 -19.81 -9.52 0.51
CA ILE A 108 -19.50 -10.94 0.69
C ILE A 108 -20.72 -11.71 1.18
N THR A 109 -20.65 -13.05 1.10
CA THR A 109 -21.53 -13.92 1.87
C THR A 109 -20.78 -14.36 3.12
N VAL A 110 -21.35 -14.11 4.31
CA VAL A 110 -20.72 -14.41 5.59
C VAL A 110 -20.52 -15.92 5.73
N PRO A 111 -19.30 -16.41 5.99
CA PRO A 111 -19.05 -17.83 6.12
C PRO A 111 -19.68 -18.41 7.39
N SER A 112 -19.93 -19.72 7.37
CA SER A 112 -20.40 -20.45 8.56
C SER A 112 -19.22 -20.74 9.49
N VAL A 113 -19.02 -19.89 10.50
CA VAL A 113 -17.92 -19.98 11.49
C VAL A 113 -18.47 -20.05 12.92
N PRO A 114 -17.68 -20.51 13.91
CA PRO A 114 -18.10 -20.49 15.30
C PRO A 114 -18.47 -19.08 15.77
N HIS A 115 -19.39 -18.98 16.72
CA HIS A 115 -19.72 -17.69 17.32
C HIS A 115 -18.50 -17.10 18.06
N ARG A 116 -18.16 -15.84 17.74
CA ARG A 116 -17.16 -15.01 18.44
C ARG A 116 -17.49 -13.53 18.29
N ASP A 117 -16.98 -12.73 19.21
CA ASP A 117 -17.04 -11.26 19.24
C ASP A 117 -15.70 -10.58 18.89
N THR A 118 -14.65 -11.37 18.66
CA THR A 118 -13.29 -10.91 18.35
C THR A 118 -12.92 -11.06 16.87
N TYR A 119 -13.91 -11.21 15.97
CA TYR A 119 -13.64 -11.33 14.54
C TYR A 119 -13.06 -10.03 13.98
N ILE A 120 -12.18 -10.17 12.99
CA ILE A 120 -11.62 -9.06 12.22
C ILE A 120 -11.65 -9.37 10.73
N VAL A 121 -11.72 -8.31 9.93
CA VAL A 121 -11.44 -8.36 8.50
C VAL A 121 -10.08 -7.73 8.27
N ALA A 122 -9.21 -8.43 7.55
CA ALA A 122 -7.94 -7.89 7.07
C ALA A 122 -8.04 -7.64 5.56
N LEU A 123 -7.85 -6.39 5.15
CA LEU A 123 -7.77 -5.95 3.76
C LEU A 123 -6.28 -5.82 3.40
N VAL A 124 -5.79 -6.72 2.55
CA VAL A 124 -4.35 -6.86 2.25
C VAL A 124 -4.10 -6.69 0.76
N GLY A 125 -3.47 -5.57 0.38
CA GLY A 125 -2.95 -5.29 -0.95
C GLY A 125 -1.42 -5.34 -0.93
N ASP A 126 -0.78 -4.21 -1.28
CA ASP A 126 0.66 -4.00 -1.07
C ASP A 126 1.01 -3.68 0.40
N SER A 127 0.01 -3.27 1.17
CA SER A 127 0.00 -3.15 2.62
C SER A 127 -1.30 -3.70 3.19
N GLY A 128 -1.35 -3.87 4.52
CA GLY A 128 -2.50 -4.42 5.23
C GLY A 128 -3.20 -3.36 6.09
N ASN A 129 -4.52 -3.46 6.18
CA ASN A 129 -5.31 -2.78 7.20
C ASN A 129 -6.32 -3.75 7.81
N ILE A 130 -6.58 -3.60 9.10
CA ILE A 130 -7.45 -4.49 9.87
C ILE A 130 -8.59 -3.69 10.46
N SER A 131 -9.80 -4.25 10.41
CA SER A 131 -10.99 -3.65 11.04
C SER A 131 -10.88 -3.64 12.57
N PRO A 132 -11.70 -2.83 13.26
CA PRO A 132 -12.06 -3.15 14.64
C PRO A 132 -12.60 -4.58 14.77
N GLU A 133 -12.56 -5.12 15.99
CA GLU A 133 -13.25 -6.36 16.33
C GLU A 133 -14.75 -6.25 16.08
N PHE A 134 -15.40 -7.34 15.67
CA PHE A 134 -16.83 -7.41 15.49
C PHE A 134 -17.36 -8.83 15.76
N THR A 135 -18.69 -8.99 15.79
CA THR A 135 -19.32 -10.27 16.12
C THR A 135 -19.82 -11.01 14.88
N ILE A 136 -19.65 -12.32 14.85
CA ILE A 136 -20.39 -13.23 13.96
C ILE A 136 -21.20 -14.19 14.83
N ALA A 137 -22.51 -14.28 14.59
CA ALA A 137 -23.47 -15.06 15.40
C ALA A 137 -24.52 -15.81 14.57
#